data_AF-A0AAT9GUS4-F1
#
_entry.id   AF-A0AAT9GUS4-F1
#
_cell.length_a   1.000
_cell.length_b   1.000
_cell.length_c   1.000
_cell.angle_alpha   90.00
_cell.angle_beta   90.00
_cell.angle_gamma   90.00
#
_symmetry.space_group_name_H-M   'P 1'
#
loop_
_entity.id
_entity.type
_entity.pdbx_description
1 polymer ?
#
loop_
_entity_poly.entity_id
_entity_poly.type
_entity_poly.pdbx_seq_one_letter_code
_entity_poly.pdbx_strand_id
1 'polypeptide(L)'
;MKVVVYNIYLNNYYIMISLEKLQANGYINCFKHNLPNFNDLTIQSLSFVLVSKESDDISMFEYTEEGIKFTEYLNPRIDGNECAKYLDVIKKYNENVIVETAKKLWLHYMGHKVTFTQEEKELLRGLGISEF
;
A
#
# COMPACT_ATOMS: atom_id res chain seq x y z
N MET A 1 12.64 -19.98 8.18
CA MET A 1 12.27 -18.63 7.71
C MET A 1 13.50 -17.73 7.91
N LYS A 2 14.12 -17.24 6.83
CA LYS A 2 15.31 -16.38 6.89
C LYS A 2 14.85 -14.94 6.71
N VAL A 3 14.88 -14.16 7.77
CA VAL A 3 14.69 -12.70 7.70
C VAL A 3 15.93 -12.11 7.03
N VAL A 4 15.76 -11.45 5.89
CA VAL A 4 16.84 -10.73 5.22
C VAL A 4 16.77 -9.26 5.68
N VAL A 5 17.71 -8.88 6.54
CA VAL A 5 17.83 -7.51 7.06
C VAL A 5 18.77 -6.72 6.13
N TYR A 6 18.29 -5.60 5.59
CA TYR A 6 19.12 -4.69 4.80
C TYR A 6 19.66 -3.57 5.70
N ASN A 7 20.99 -3.39 5.70
CA ASN A 7 21.64 -2.26 6.37
C ASN A 7 21.70 -1.07 5.40
N ILE A 8 20.95 -0.01 5.68
CA ILE A 8 21.05 1.27 4.95
C ILE A 8 21.80 2.27 5.83
N TYR A 9 22.94 2.77 5.35
CA TYR A 9 23.79 3.71 6.08
C TYR A 9 23.28 5.14 5.92
N LEU A 10 22.66 5.68 6.97
CA LEU A 10 22.43 7.11 7.15
C LEU A 10 22.89 7.49 8.57
N ASN A 11 24.03 8.15 8.68
CA ASN A 11 24.58 8.80 9.89
C ASN A 11 24.08 8.25 11.25
N ASN A 12 24.81 7.27 11.80
CA ASN A 12 24.87 6.90 13.22
C ASN A 12 23.58 6.47 13.96
N TYR A 13 22.54 6.01 13.26
CA TYR A 13 21.46 5.22 13.88
C TYR A 13 21.16 4.00 13.02
N TYR A 14 21.32 2.80 13.59
CA TYR A 14 20.85 1.55 12.97
C TYR A 14 19.32 1.56 12.99
N ILE A 15 18.68 2.09 11.95
CA ILE A 15 17.25 1.90 11.79
C ILE A 15 17.06 0.54 11.12
N MET A 16 16.75 -0.49 11.91
CA MET A 16 16.23 -1.76 11.39
C MET A 16 14.83 -1.49 10.83
N ILE A 17 14.77 -1.01 9.58
CA ILE A 17 13.52 -0.93 8.83
C ILE A 17 13.41 -2.22 8.02
N SER A 18 12.28 -2.91 8.13
CA SER A 18 12.00 -4.07 7.29
C SER A 18 11.82 -3.63 5.83
N LEU A 19 12.07 -4.52 4.87
CA LEU A 19 11.99 -4.17 3.44
C LEU A 19 10.58 -3.66 3.07
N GLU A 20 9.57 -4.28 3.67
CA GLU A 20 8.16 -4.01 3.49
C GLU A 20 7.80 -2.59 3.97
N LYS A 21 8.37 -2.17 5.11
CA LYS A 21 8.21 -0.80 5.61
C LYS A 21 8.86 0.23 4.70
N LEU A 22 10.02 -0.09 4.10
CA LEU A 22 10.68 0.77 3.11
C LEU A 22 9.81 0.90 1.85
N GLN A 23 9.29 -0.22 1.34
CA GLN A 23 8.42 -0.26 0.17
C GLN A 23 7.12 0.53 0.41
N ALA A 24 6.46 0.32 1.54
CA ALA A 24 5.27 1.08 1.91
C ALA A 24 5.54 2.59 1.95
N ASN A 25 6.65 3.01 2.56
CA ASN A 25 7.07 4.43 2.56
C ASN A 25 7.27 4.95 1.14
N GLY A 26 7.98 4.19 0.31
CA GLY A 26 8.27 4.55 -1.08
C GLY A 26 6.99 4.73 -1.90
N TYR A 27 6.03 3.81 -1.79
CA TYR A 27 4.73 3.94 -2.44
C TYR A 27 3.95 5.15 -1.95
N ILE A 28 3.86 5.36 -0.63
CA ILE A 28 3.11 6.49 -0.04
C ILE A 28 3.69 7.81 -0.53
N ASN A 29 5.01 8.01 -0.45
CA ASN A 29 5.65 9.26 -0.88
C ASN A 29 5.48 9.49 -2.39
N CYS A 30 5.64 8.45 -3.20
CA CYS A 30 5.46 8.54 -4.64
C CYS A 30 4.03 8.91 -5.03
N PHE A 31 3.02 8.29 -4.40
CA PHE A 31 1.62 8.62 -4.65
C PHE A 31 1.25 10.01 -4.15
N LYS A 32 1.74 10.44 -2.97
CA LYS A 32 1.57 11.82 -2.51
C LYS A 32 2.07 12.85 -3.52
N HIS A 33 3.20 12.56 -4.17
CA HIS A 33 3.74 13.43 -5.20
C HIS A 33 2.91 13.43 -6.49
N ASN A 34 2.47 12.25 -6.94
CA ASN A 34 1.88 12.08 -8.28
C ASN A 34 0.33 12.13 -8.31
N LEU A 35 -0.32 12.04 -7.15
CA LEU A 35 -1.78 12.06 -6.97
C LEU A 35 -2.16 13.12 -5.91
N PRO A 36 -1.81 14.40 -6.12
CA PRO A 36 -2.00 15.45 -5.10
C PRO A 36 -3.47 15.74 -4.75
N ASN A 37 -4.40 15.29 -5.60
CA ASN A 37 -5.84 15.45 -5.38
C ASN A 37 -6.43 14.34 -4.50
N PHE A 38 -5.69 13.26 -4.25
CA PHE A 38 -6.16 12.17 -3.41
C PHE A 38 -5.83 12.48 -1.96
N ASN A 39 -6.74 12.15 -1.04
CA ASN A 39 -6.48 12.35 0.37
C ASN A 39 -5.44 11.34 0.90
N ASP A 40 -4.84 11.68 2.05
CA ASP A 40 -3.77 10.90 2.67
C ASP A 40 -4.18 9.45 2.99
N LEU A 41 -5.44 9.23 3.36
CA LEU A 41 -5.95 7.89 3.71
C LEU A 41 -6.15 7.02 2.47
N THR A 42 -6.61 7.61 1.36
CA THR A 42 -6.68 6.92 0.05
C THR A 42 -5.30 6.48 -0.40
N ILE A 43 -4.29 7.33 -0.24
CA ILE A 43 -2.91 7.02 -0.62
C ILE A 43 -2.33 5.89 0.24
N GLN A 44 -2.59 5.89 1.54
CA GLN A 44 -2.16 4.82 2.44
C GLN A 44 -2.88 3.51 2.13
N SER A 45 -4.18 3.57 1.84
CA SER A 45 -5.00 2.42 1.43
C SER A 45 -4.50 1.81 0.13
N LEU A 46 -4.16 2.63 -0.85
CA LEU A 46 -3.57 2.18 -2.11
C LEU A 46 -2.20 1.52 -1.92
N SER A 47 -1.37 2.10 -1.05
CA SER A 47 -0.05 1.55 -0.73
C SER A 47 -0.17 0.19 -0.04
N PHE A 48 -1.16 0.02 0.85
CA PHE A 48 -1.49 -1.27 1.43
C PHE A 48 -1.84 -2.32 0.36
N VAL A 49 -2.68 -1.97 -0.63
CA VAL A 49 -3.05 -2.89 -1.72
C VAL A 49 -1.81 -3.38 -2.47
N LEU A 50 -0.85 -2.50 -2.76
CA LEU A 50 0.36 -2.89 -3.48
C LEU A 50 1.35 -3.67 -2.62
N VAL A 51 1.51 -3.32 -1.35
CA VAL A 51 2.45 -4.01 -0.46
C VAL A 51 1.94 -5.40 -0.11
N SER A 52 0.63 -5.55 0.13
CA SER A 52 0.02 -6.84 0.47
C SER A 52 0.06 -7.87 -0.67
N LYS A 53 0.27 -7.42 -1.91
CA LYS A 53 0.55 -8.29 -3.06
C LYS A 53 1.95 -8.92 -2.99
N GLU A 54 2.92 -8.21 -2.42
CA GLU A 54 4.34 -8.56 -2.46
C GLU A 54 4.87 -9.10 -1.12
N SER A 55 4.10 -8.93 -0.03
CA SER A 55 4.51 -9.25 1.33
C SER A 55 3.38 -9.90 2.14
N ASP A 56 3.74 -10.95 2.88
CA ASP A 56 2.89 -11.56 3.91
C ASP A 56 2.85 -10.72 5.20
N ASP A 57 3.86 -9.86 5.43
CA ASP A 57 3.88 -8.94 6.56
C ASP A 57 3.26 -7.59 6.16
N ILE A 58 2.11 -7.32 6.76
CA ILE A 58 1.34 -6.08 6.61
C ILE A 58 1.16 -5.36 7.97
N SER A 59 1.97 -5.69 8.98
CA SER A 59 1.77 -5.20 10.37
C SER A 59 1.96 -3.69 10.52
N MET A 60 2.58 -3.03 9.55
CA MET A 60 2.75 -1.57 9.46
C MET A 60 1.50 -0.84 8.97
N PHE A 61 0.45 -1.59 8.67
CA PHE A 61 -0.86 -1.06 8.33
C PHE A 61 -1.88 -1.41 9.41
N GLU A 62 -2.92 -0.60 9.53
CA GLU A 62 -4.03 -0.78 10.45
C GLU A 62 -5.35 -0.51 9.73
N TYR A 63 -6.31 -1.39 9.95
CA TYR A 63 -7.68 -1.21 9.48
C TYR A 63 -8.41 -0.18 10.34
N THR A 64 -9.11 0.76 9.70
CA THR A 64 -10.03 1.71 10.34
C THR A 64 -11.39 1.69 9.65
N GLU A 65 -12.40 2.34 10.25
CA GLU A 65 -13.71 2.48 9.59
C GLU A 65 -13.63 3.26 8.27
N GLU A 66 -12.70 4.21 8.20
CA GLU A 66 -12.51 5.13 7.06
C GLU A 66 -11.58 4.56 5.98
N GLY A 67 -10.73 3.57 6.27
CA GLY A 67 -9.75 3.05 5.31
C GLY A 67 -8.64 2.22 5.95
N ILE A 68 -7.52 2.07 5.23
CA ILE A 68 -6.31 1.44 5.77
C ILE A 68 -5.25 2.52 6.01
N LYS A 69 -4.72 2.55 7.23
CA LYS A 69 -3.75 3.56 7.69
C LYS A 69 -2.37 2.95 7.82
N PHE A 70 -1.34 3.67 7.40
CA PHE A 70 0.05 3.33 7.67
C PHE A 70 0.42 3.85 9.08
N THR A 71 0.94 2.98 9.93
CA THR A 71 1.17 3.27 11.36
C THR A 71 2.62 3.61 11.69
N GLU A 72 3.54 3.36 10.76
CA GLU A 72 4.96 3.61 10.93
C GLU A 72 5.37 5.03 10.53
N TYR A 73 6.58 5.43 10.89
CA TYR A 73 7.12 6.74 10.52
C TYR A 73 7.31 6.87 9.00
N LEU A 74 6.65 7.86 8.39
CA LEU A 74 6.89 8.26 7.01
C LEU A 74 8.21 9.03 6.90
N ASN A 75 9.21 8.41 6.27
CA ASN A 75 10.51 9.01 6.07
C ASN A 75 10.51 9.71 4.70
N PRO A 76 10.55 11.05 4.65
CA PRO A 76 10.46 11.81 3.41
C PRO A 76 11.68 11.64 2.49
N ARG A 77 12.73 10.93 2.93
CA ARG A 77 13.91 10.62 2.12
C ARG A 77 13.80 9.27 1.40
N ILE A 78 12.75 8.50 1.68
CA ILE A 78 12.48 7.23 1.00
C ILE A 78 11.49 7.53 -0.12
N ASP A 79 12.01 7.94 -1.27
CA ASP A 79 11.22 8.07 -2.50
C ASP A 79 11.32 6.78 -3.31
N GLY A 80 10.17 6.17 -3.59
CA GLY A 80 10.09 5.00 -4.46
C GLY A 80 9.54 5.38 -5.82
N ASN A 81 10.32 5.30 -6.91
CA ASN A 81 9.79 5.52 -8.27
C ASN A 81 8.86 4.39 -8.76
N GLU A 82 8.65 3.35 -7.96
CA GLU A 82 7.94 2.13 -8.33
C GLU A 82 6.43 2.36 -8.52
N CYS A 83 5.88 3.46 -8.03
CA CYS A 83 4.46 3.76 -8.18
C CYS A 83 4.07 4.18 -9.61
N ALA A 84 5.03 4.64 -10.42
CA ALA A 84 4.78 5.22 -11.74
C ALA A 84 4.01 4.28 -12.69
N LYS A 85 4.33 2.97 -12.67
CA LYS A 85 3.66 1.94 -13.49
C LYS A 85 2.17 1.76 -13.18
N TYR A 86 1.72 2.21 -12.01
CA TYR A 86 0.33 2.03 -11.57
C TYR A 86 -0.52 3.28 -11.78
N LEU A 87 0.08 4.45 -12.00
CA LEU A 87 -0.64 5.74 -12.01
C LEU A 87 -1.77 5.79 -13.05
N ASP A 88 -1.55 5.26 -14.25
CA ASP A 88 -2.55 5.24 -15.32
C ASP A 88 -3.74 4.33 -15.02
N VAL A 89 -3.53 3.29 -14.20
CA VAL A 89 -4.61 2.44 -13.70
C VAL A 89 -5.38 3.19 -12.62
N ILE A 90 -4.67 3.70 -11.60
CA ILE A 90 -5.26 4.30 -10.40
C ILE A 90 -6.12 5.52 -10.73
N LYS A 91 -5.67 6.38 -11.65
CA LYS A 91 -6.38 7.63 -12.02
C LYS A 91 -7.76 7.42 -12.63
N LYS A 92 -8.11 6.19 -13.00
CA LYS A 92 -9.43 5.84 -13.56
C LYS A 92 -10.49 5.62 -12.49
N TYR A 93 -10.10 5.46 -11.23
CA TYR A 93 -10.98 5.07 -10.14
C TYR A 93 -11.16 6.20 -9.13
N ASN A 94 -12.37 6.28 -8.57
CA ASN A 94 -12.66 7.21 -7.49
C ASN A 94 -12.01 6.73 -6.18
N GLU A 95 -11.68 7.68 -5.31
CA GLU A 95 -11.05 7.39 -4.00
C GLU A 95 -11.82 6.36 -3.18
N ASN A 96 -13.16 6.43 -3.19
CA ASN A 96 -14.01 5.49 -2.47
C ASN A 96 -13.83 4.03 -2.94
N VAL A 97 -13.64 3.81 -4.25
CA VAL A 97 -13.42 2.47 -4.81
C VAL A 97 -12.10 1.90 -4.30
N ILE A 98 -11.06 2.73 -4.26
CA ILE A 98 -9.73 2.35 -3.76
C ILE A 98 -9.79 2.00 -2.28
N VAL A 99 -10.41 2.85 -1.48
CA VAL A 99 -10.56 2.65 -0.03
C VAL A 99 -11.36 1.39 0.29
N GLU A 100 -12.51 1.20 -0.34
CA GLU A 100 -13.34 0.01 -0.10
C GLU A 100 -12.68 -1.27 -0.61
N THR A 101 -11.93 -1.21 -1.72
CA THR A 101 -11.08 -2.32 -2.19
C THR A 101 -10.04 -2.70 -1.14
N ALA A 102 -9.31 -1.71 -0.60
CA ALA A 102 -8.29 -1.94 0.42
C ALA A 102 -8.89 -2.57 1.69
N LYS A 103 -10.03 -2.06 2.16
CA LYS A 103 -10.74 -2.61 3.33
C LYS A 103 -11.18 -4.05 3.11
N LYS A 104 -11.77 -4.36 1.95
CA LYS A 104 -12.19 -5.74 1.61
C LYS A 104 -10.99 -6.67 1.49
N LEU A 105 -9.89 -6.20 0.91
CA LEU A 105 -8.66 -6.98 0.79
C LEU A 105 -8.06 -7.29 2.17
N TRP A 106 -8.04 -6.32 3.09
CA TRP A 106 -7.66 -6.57 4.49
C TRP A 106 -8.53 -7.65 5.13
N LEU A 107 -9.86 -7.51 5.04
CA LEU A 107 -10.80 -8.47 5.61
C LEU A 107 -10.62 -9.87 5.00
N HIS A 108 -10.33 -9.95 3.70
CA HIS A 108 -10.00 -11.20 3.02
C HIS A 108 -8.78 -11.88 3.65
N TYR A 109 -7.67 -11.15 3.84
CA TYR A 109 -6.46 -11.70 4.45
C TYR A 109 -6.64 -12.10 5.92
N MET A 110 -7.60 -11.48 6.62
CA MET A 110 -8.00 -11.89 7.97
C MET A 110 -8.96 -13.11 7.97
N GLY A 111 -9.23 -13.72 6.81
CA GLY A 111 -10.05 -14.92 6.67
C GLY A 111 -11.56 -14.66 6.59
N HIS A 112 -11.99 -13.41 6.44
CA HIS A 112 -13.40 -13.10 6.26
C HIS A 112 -13.86 -13.34 4.82
N LYS A 113 -15.11 -13.78 4.66
CA LYS A 113 -15.76 -13.87 3.35
C LYS A 113 -16.12 -12.47 2.88
N VAL A 114 -15.52 -12.04 1.78
CA VAL A 114 -15.79 -10.74 1.13
C VAL A 114 -16.24 -10.95 -0.31
N THR A 115 -16.99 -9.98 -0.82
CA THR A 115 -17.39 -9.93 -2.24
C THR A 115 -16.92 -8.62 -2.82
N PHE A 116 -16.07 -8.69 -3.85
CA PHE A 116 -15.63 -7.53 -4.61
C PHE A 116 -16.64 -7.20 -5.72
N THR A 117 -16.90 -5.91 -5.93
CA THR A 117 -17.66 -5.42 -7.09
C THR A 117 -16.83 -5.59 -8.36
N GLN A 118 -17.48 -5.46 -9.53
CA GLN A 118 -16.77 -5.55 -10.81
C GLN A 118 -15.67 -4.48 -10.93
N GLU A 119 -15.95 -3.26 -10.48
CA GLU A 119 -14.99 -2.14 -10.52
C GLU A 119 -13.77 -2.40 -9.61
N GLU A 120 -14.00 -2.92 -8.41
CA GLU A 120 -12.93 -3.29 -7.47
C GLU A 120 -12.06 -4.42 -8.02
N LYS A 121 -12.65 -5.42 -8.67
CA LYS A 121 -11.90 -6.50 -9.35
C LYS A 121 -11.04 -6.00 -10.49
N GLU A 122 -11.55 -5.06 -11.28
CA GLU A 122 -10.81 -4.45 -12.38
C GLU A 122 -9.63 -3.62 -11.87
N LEU A 123 -9.83 -2.87 -10.78
CA LEU A 123 -8.76 -2.16 -10.07
C LEU A 123 -7.68 -3.15 -9.61
N LEU A 124 -8.05 -4.20 -8.87
CA LEU A 124 -7.12 -5.22 -8.36
C LEU A 124 -6.34 -5.86 -9.50
N ARG A 125 -7.01 -6.26 -10.59
CA ARG A 125 -6.37 -6.85 -11.77
C ARG A 125 -5.40 -5.87 -12.44
N GLY A 126 -5.76 -4.60 -12.54
CA GLY A 126 -4.90 -3.54 -13.07
C GLY A 126 -3.64 -3.31 -12.23
N LEU A 127 -3.71 -3.56 -10.91
CA LEU A 127 -2.58 -3.55 -9.99
C LEU A 127 -1.82 -4.90 -9.97
N GLY A 128 -2.29 -5.89 -10.72
CA GLY A 128 -1.69 -7.21 -10.87
C GLY A 128 -2.08 -8.22 -9.78
N ILE A 129 -3.22 -8.02 -9.12
CA ILE A 129 -3.84 -8.95 -8.16
C ILE A 129 -5.03 -9.61 -8.88
N SER A 130 -4.93 -10.91 -9.22
CA SER A 130 -5.85 -11.56 -10.17
C SER A 130 -6.71 -12.68 -9.57
N GLU A 131 -6.65 -12.85 -8.26
CA GLU A 131 -7.28 -13.96 -7.53
C GLU A 131 -8.78 -13.76 -7.20
N PHE A 132 -9.39 -12.65 -7.64
CA PHE A 132 -10.76 -12.22 -7.28
C PHE A 132 -11.71 -12.04 -8.47
#